data_AF-A0A7V8EIC2-F1
#
_entry.id   AF-A0A7V8EIC2-F1
#
_cell.length_a   1.000
_cell.length_b   1.000
_cell.length_c   1.000
_cell.angle_alpha   90.00
_cell.angle_beta   90.00
_cell.angle_gamma   90.00
#
_symmetry.space_group_name_H-M   'P 1'
#
loop_
_entity.id
_entity.type
_entity.pdbx_description
1 polymer ?
#
loop_
_entity_poly.entity_id
_entity_poly.type
_entity_poly.pdbx_seq_one_letter_code
_entity_poly.pdbx_strand_id
1 'polypeptide(L)'
;MSKYDFQLAYTIKPHHPAHDEADAAQARLHLRGKLGLDTVEQIETTLLGMITLKSTTLADRKREAEKLLHDYIHEALKQLQVLSTVKFYGCLMVDGLGPAIRFQILPK
;
A
#
# COMPACT_ATOMS: atom_id res chain seq x y z
N MET A 1 -1.27 12.07 -19.52
CA MET A 1 -1.25 11.55 -18.14
C MET A 1 -2.55 11.96 -17.49
N SER A 2 -3.21 11.08 -16.76
CA SER A 2 -4.47 11.38 -16.08
C SER A 2 -4.33 11.08 -14.60
N LYS A 3 -4.97 11.90 -13.76
CA LYS A 3 -5.04 11.71 -12.31
C LYS A 3 -6.28 10.91 -11.95
N TYR A 4 -6.15 10.04 -10.96
CA TYR A 4 -7.24 9.23 -10.43
C TYR A 4 -7.15 9.23 -8.92
N ASP A 5 -8.29 9.36 -8.26
CA ASP A 5 -8.38 9.11 -6.84
C ASP A 5 -8.27 7.60 -6.57
N PHE A 6 -7.67 7.26 -5.44
CA PHE A 6 -7.56 5.88 -5.00
C PHE A 6 -7.85 5.75 -3.51
N GLN A 7 -8.28 4.54 -3.15
CA GLN A 7 -8.37 4.06 -1.78
C GLN A 7 -7.58 2.77 -1.66
N LEU A 8 -6.63 2.72 -0.74
CA LEU A 8 -5.87 1.52 -0.39
C LEU A 8 -6.24 1.08 1.02
N ALA A 9 -6.99 -0.01 1.13
CA ALA A 9 -7.14 -0.73 2.38
C ALA A 9 -5.98 -1.71 2.54
N TYR A 10 -5.37 -1.79 3.73
CA TYR A 10 -4.20 -2.64 3.93
C TYR A 10 -4.16 -3.34 5.29
N THR A 11 -3.27 -4.31 5.44
CA THR A 11 -2.94 -4.90 6.73
C THR A 11 -1.49 -5.29 6.73
N ILE A 12 -0.80 -5.02 7.85
CA ILE A 12 0.55 -5.50 8.10
C ILE A 12 0.49 -6.54 9.21
N LYS A 13 1.11 -7.69 8.99
CA LYS A 13 1.24 -8.77 9.97
C LYS A 13 2.71 -9.07 10.22
N PRO A 14 3.11 -9.49 11.44
CA PRO A 14 4.43 -10.03 11.66
C PRO A 14 4.65 -11.29 10.82
N HIS A 15 5.89 -11.54 10.39
CA HIS A 15 6.27 -12.81 9.76
C HIS A 15 6.25 -13.92 10.82
N HIS A 16 6.91 -13.67 11.96
CA HIS A 16 6.88 -14.46 13.20
C HIS A 16 6.22 -13.68 14.35
N PRO A 17 4.99 -14.04 14.77
CA PRO A 17 4.23 -13.26 15.78
C PRO A 17 4.93 -13.05 17.12
N ALA A 18 5.80 -13.97 17.54
CA ALA A 18 6.54 -13.87 18.80
C ALA A 18 7.75 -12.92 18.74
N HIS A 19 8.27 -12.64 17.55
CA HIS A 19 9.54 -11.92 17.36
C HIS A 19 9.35 -10.59 16.62
N ASP A 20 8.39 -10.51 15.70
CA ASP A 20 8.31 -9.43 14.72
C ASP A 20 7.11 -8.48 14.95
N GLU A 21 6.37 -8.62 16.06
CA GLU A 21 5.18 -7.79 16.31
C GLU A 21 5.56 -6.30 16.50
N ALA A 22 6.73 -6.03 17.09
CA ALA A 22 7.24 -4.66 17.22
C ALA A 22 7.47 -4.00 15.85
N ASP A 23 8.08 -4.73 14.92
CA ASP A 23 8.32 -4.28 13.55
C ASP A 23 7.01 -4.07 12.79
N ALA A 24 6.06 -5.00 12.95
CA ALA A 24 4.72 -4.88 12.36
C ALA A 24 3.98 -3.65 12.91
N ALA A 25 4.04 -3.40 14.23
CA ALA A 25 3.43 -2.24 14.85
C ALA A 25 4.08 -0.92 14.37
N GLN A 26 5.40 -0.87 14.31
CA GLN A 26 6.13 0.29 13.77
C GLN A 26 5.77 0.57 12.32
N ALA A 27 5.67 -0.47 11.49
CA ALA A 27 5.30 -0.34 10.09
C ALA A 27 3.86 0.18 9.91
N ARG A 28 2.90 -0.30 10.71
CA ARG A 28 1.52 0.25 10.74
C ARG A 28 1.52 1.73 11.11
N LEU A 29 2.23 2.09 12.19
CA LEU A 29 2.34 3.49 12.64
C LEU A 29 2.97 4.40 11.58
N HIS A 30 4.01 3.92 10.91
CA HIS A 30 4.72 4.68 9.89
C HIS A 30 3.87 4.92 8.65
N LEU A 31 3.21 3.88 8.12
CA LEU A 31 2.30 4.05 6.99
C LEU A 31 1.17 5.01 7.36
N ARG A 32 0.59 4.89 8.56
CA ARG A 32 -0.42 5.83 9.03
C ARG A 32 0.08 7.27 9.10
N GLY A 33 1.29 7.52 9.61
CA GLY A 33 1.78 8.86 9.92
C GLY A 33 2.59 9.57 8.83
N LYS A 34 3.09 8.85 7.82
CA LYS A 34 4.09 9.38 6.87
C LYS A 34 3.66 9.38 5.41
N LEU A 35 2.43 9.02 5.15
CA LEU A 35 1.86 9.14 3.83
C LEU A 35 1.25 10.53 3.73
N GLY A 36 1.71 11.38 2.81
CA GLY A 36 1.00 12.61 2.40
C GLY A 36 -0.32 12.29 1.68
N LEU A 37 -1.03 11.31 2.21
CA LEU A 37 -2.27 10.69 1.80
C LEU A 37 -3.21 10.92 2.99
N ASP A 38 -4.41 11.44 2.72
CA ASP A 38 -5.39 11.64 3.77
C ASP A 38 -5.74 10.27 4.36
N THR A 39 -5.51 10.12 5.66
CA THR A 39 -6.07 8.99 6.40
C THR A 39 -7.54 9.26 6.63
N VAL A 40 -8.41 8.27 6.46
CA VAL A 40 -9.76 8.38 7.01
C VAL A 40 -9.59 8.40 8.53
N GLU A 41 -9.95 9.49 9.21
CA GLU A 41 -9.66 9.74 10.64
C GLU A 41 -10.03 8.57 11.57
N GLN A 42 -10.95 7.70 11.14
CA GLN A 42 -11.46 6.55 11.89
C GLN A 42 -11.02 5.18 11.35
N ILE A 43 -10.25 5.09 10.26
CA ILE A 43 -9.81 3.82 9.66
C ILE A 43 -8.28 3.78 9.54
N GLU A 44 -7.63 3.17 10.52
CA GLU A 44 -6.16 3.10 10.62
C GLU A 44 -5.48 2.39 9.44
N THR A 45 -6.23 1.54 8.74
CA THR A 45 -5.76 0.67 7.67
C THR A 45 -6.22 1.12 6.29
N THR A 46 -6.62 2.39 6.13
CA THR A 46 -7.05 2.94 4.84
C THR A 46 -6.29 4.21 4.49
N LEU A 47 -5.80 4.28 3.26
CA LEU A 47 -5.04 5.39 2.71
C LEU A 47 -5.78 5.93 1.48
N LEU A 48 -5.96 7.25 1.43
CA LEU A 48 -6.59 7.93 0.31
C LEU A 48 -5.61 8.87 -0.39
N GLY A 49 -5.69 8.95 -1.71
CA GLY A 49 -5.00 10.02 -2.41
C GLY A 49 -5.13 9.93 -3.91
N MET A 50 -4.23 10.61 -4.62
CA MET A 50 -4.23 10.66 -6.07
C MET A 50 -3.04 9.95 -6.67
N ILE A 51 -3.28 9.19 -7.73
CA ILE A 51 -2.23 8.58 -8.56
C ILE A 51 -2.30 9.15 -9.98
N THR A 52 -1.13 9.42 -10.56
CA THR A 52 -1.03 9.84 -11.96
C THR A 52 -0.62 8.66 -12.82
N LEU A 53 -1.47 8.27 -13.76
CA LEU A 53 -1.24 7.15 -14.68
C LEU A 53 -0.96 7.66 -16.09
N LYS A 54 -0.02 7.02 -16.78
CA LYS A 54 0.44 7.39 -18.12
C LYS A 54 -0.18 6.50 -19.20
N SER A 55 -0.57 5.28 -18.85
CA SER A 55 -1.07 4.28 -19.79
C SER A 55 -2.41 4.65 -20.41
N THR A 56 -2.64 4.18 -21.64
CA THR A 56 -3.84 4.49 -22.43
C THR A 56 -4.92 3.43 -22.32
N THR A 57 -4.57 2.16 -22.12
CA THR A 57 -5.53 1.08 -21.96
C THR A 57 -5.92 0.87 -20.49
N LEU A 58 -7.12 0.37 -20.24
CA LEU A 58 -7.60 0.06 -18.89
C LEU A 58 -6.71 -0.99 -18.20
N ALA A 59 -6.29 -2.03 -18.92
CA ALA A 59 -5.46 -3.10 -18.39
C ALA A 59 -4.06 -2.60 -17.99
N ASP A 60 -3.46 -1.74 -18.80
CA ASP A 60 -2.16 -1.15 -18.49
C ASP A 60 -2.24 -0.17 -17.33
N ARG A 61 -3.31 0.64 -17.24
CA ARG A 61 -3.54 1.53 -16.10
C ARG A 61 -3.65 0.77 -14.78
N LYS A 62 -4.31 -0.39 -14.76
CA LYS A 62 -4.38 -1.25 -13.58
C LYS A 62 -2.98 -1.72 -13.14
N ARG A 63 -2.20 -2.26 -14.08
CA ARG A 63 -0.83 -2.73 -13.80
C ARG A 63 0.09 -1.59 -13.34
N GLU A 64 -0.05 -0.42 -13.96
CA GLU A 64 0.69 0.78 -13.59
C GLU A 64 0.32 1.26 -12.18
N ALA A 65 -0.97 1.29 -11.84
CA ALA A 65 -1.44 1.66 -10.51
C ALA A 65 -0.95 0.68 -9.43
N GLU A 66 -1.06 -0.63 -9.69
CA GLU A 66 -0.53 -1.67 -8.80
C GLU A 66 0.96 -1.47 -8.55
N LYS A 67 1.74 -1.35 -9.63
CA LYS A 67 3.20 -1.20 -9.55
C LYS A 67 3.60 0.03 -8.75
N LEU A 68 2.99 1.19 -9.03
CA LEU A 68 3.34 2.43 -8.36
C LEU A 68 3.07 2.38 -6.85
N LEU A 69 1.92 1.86 -6.42
CA LEU A 69 1.61 1.71 -5.00
C LEU A 69 2.44 0.61 -4.35
N HIS A 70 2.64 -0.51 -5.04
CA HIS A 70 3.51 -1.59 -4.55
C HIS A 70 4.93 -1.08 -4.29
N ASP A 71 5.55 -0.42 -5.27
CA ASP A 71 6.91 0.11 -5.16
C ASP A 71 7.01 1.16 -4.05
N TYR A 72 6.00 2.03 -3.93
CA TYR A 72 5.93 3.02 -2.87
C TYR A 72 5.91 2.37 -1.48
N ILE A 73 5.00 1.41 -1.24
CA ILE A 73 4.89 0.73 0.05
C ILE A 73 6.14 -0.11 0.33
N HIS A 74 6.68 -0.78 -0.69
CA HIS A 74 7.90 -1.56 -0.57
C HIS A 74 9.08 -0.71 -0.12
N GLU A 75 9.30 0.47 -0.72
CA GLU A 75 10.38 1.36 -0.29
C GLU A 75 10.14 1.94 1.12
N ALA A 76 8.89 2.20 1.52
CA ALA A 76 8.59 2.62 2.89
C ALA A 76 8.95 1.52 3.92
N LEU A 77 8.58 0.26 3.66
CA LEU A 77 8.93 -0.88 4.52
C LEU A 77 10.44 -1.15 4.53
N LYS A 78 11.12 -0.92 3.40
CA LYS A 78 12.57 -1.03 3.28
C LYS A 78 13.31 0.01 4.10
N GLN A 79 12.86 1.26 4.09
CA GLN A 79 13.44 2.34 4.91
C GLN A 79 13.34 2.06 6.41
N LEU A 80 12.29 1.32 6.82
CA LEU A 80 12.11 0.83 8.18
C LEU A 80 12.93 -0.41 8.51
N GLN A 81 13.58 -1.03 7.51
CA GLN A 81 14.32 -2.29 7.63
C GLN A 81 13.48 -3.50 8.07
N VAL A 82 12.16 -3.49 7.79
CA VAL A 82 11.22 -4.54 8.22
C VAL A 82 10.82 -5.52 7.12
N LEU A 83 11.40 -5.42 5.92
CA LEU A 83 11.00 -6.26 4.77
C LEU A 83 11.10 -7.77 5.02
N SER A 84 12.02 -8.20 5.89
CA SER A 84 12.18 -9.61 6.27
C SER A 84 11.29 -10.04 7.43
N THR A 85 10.71 -9.10 8.18
CA THR A 85 10.00 -9.37 9.44
C THR A 85 8.50 -9.11 9.33
N VAL A 86 8.00 -8.53 8.23
CA VAL A 86 6.57 -8.24 8.07
C VAL A 86 5.98 -8.71 6.74
N LYS A 87 4.69 -9.03 6.77
CA LYS A 87 3.85 -9.34 5.61
C LYS A 87 2.88 -8.18 5.41
N PHE A 88 2.86 -7.60 4.22
CA PHE A 88 1.89 -6.58 3.82
C PHE A 88 0.86 -7.17 2.87
N TYR A 89 -0.41 -6.83 3.09
CA TYR A 89 -1.52 -7.16 2.21
C TYR A 89 -2.29 -5.89 1.88
N GLY A 90 -2.51 -5.62 0.60
CA GLY A 90 -3.20 -4.43 0.10
C GLY A 90 -4.37 -4.77 -0.82
N CYS A 91 -5.42 -3.97 -0.70
CA CYS A 91 -6.58 -3.94 -1.58
C CYS A 91 -6.76 -2.50 -2.09
N LEU A 92 -6.39 -2.28 -3.35
CA LEU A 92 -6.38 -0.98 -4.01
C LEU A 92 -7.63 -0.83 -4.88
N MET A 93 -8.42 0.21 -4.62
CA MET A 93 -9.47 0.69 -5.50
C MET A 93 -9.00 2.00 -6.15
N VAL A 94 -9.15 2.11 -7.47
CA VAL A 94 -8.82 3.33 -8.21
C VAL A 94 -10.04 3.72 -9.01
N ASP A 95 -10.42 4.99 -8.92
CA ASP A 95 -11.60 5.49 -9.60
C ASP A 95 -11.51 5.24 -11.13
N GLY A 96 -12.63 4.81 -11.71
CA GLY A 96 -12.72 4.49 -13.13
C GLY A 96 -11.91 3.26 -13.61
N LEU A 97 -11.15 2.57 -12.74
CA LEU A 97 -10.42 1.36 -13.13
C LEU A 97 -11.20 0.06 -12.90
N GLY A 98 -12.35 0.10 -12.22
CA GLY A 98 -13.21 -1.08 -12.03
C GLY A 98 -12.84 -1.90 -10.78
N PRO A 99 -12.76 -3.24 -10.86
CA PRO A 99 -12.56 -4.09 -9.68
C PRO A 99 -11.29 -3.77 -8.89
N ALA A 100 -11.33 -4.07 -7.58
CA ALA A 100 -10.20 -3.90 -6.69
C ALA A 100 -8.98 -4.74 -7.12
N ILE A 101 -7.80 -4.13 -7.00
CA ILE A 101 -6.49 -4.72 -7.29
C ILE A 101 -5.90 -5.20 -5.96
N ARG A 102 -5.55 -6.48 -5.87
CA ARG A 102 -4.97 -7.08 -4.67
C ARG A 102 -3.49 -7.31 -4.89
N PHE A 103 -2.66 -6.90 -3.93
CA PHE A 103 -1.22 -7.14 -3.97
C PHE A 103 -0.68 -7.38 -2.57
N GLN A 104 0.53 -7.92 -2.49
CA GLN A 104 1.19 -8.26 -1.23
C GLN A 104 2.69 -8.05 -1.33
N ILE A 105 3.32 -7.74 -0.20
CA ILE A 105 4.78 -7.73 -0.05
C ILE A 105 5.09 -8.74 1.05
N LEU A 106 5.82 -9.80 0.70
CA LEU A 106 6.18 -10.87 1.61
C LEU A 106 7.69 -10.85 1.87
N PRO A 107 8.12 -11.32 3.05
CA PRO A 107 9.53 -11.56 3.35
C PRO A 107 10.16 -12.49 2.31
N LYS A 108 11.41 -12.18 1.95
CA LYS A 108 12.26 -13.03 1.11
C LYS A 108 13.18 -13.88 1.96
#